data_AF-A0A819WFC5-F1
#
_entry.id   AF-A0A819WFC5-F1
#
_cell.length_a   1.000
_cell.length_b   1.000
_cell.length_c   1.000
_cell.angle_alpha   90.00
_cell.angle_beta   90.00
_cell.angle_gamma   90.00
#
_symmetry.space_group_name_H-M   'P 1'
#
loop_
_entity.id
_entity.type
_entity.pdbx_description
1 polymer ?
#
loop_
_entity_poly.entity_id
_entity_poly.type
_entity_poly.pdbx_seq_one_letter_code
_entity_poly.pdbx_strand_id
1 'polypeptide(L)'
;SRVNTRILLLNMGGPETTDEVFDFLNHFFSDKDIMPLQSQKSFYYSSSYSNYTRTIYKNCGGGSPIKMGTEKQGQGMIEILDQISPSTDMELFIPDILIMRKSLPGFL
;
A
#
# COMPACT_ATOMS: atom_id res chain seq x y z
N SER A 1 10.78 31.65 -2.56
CA SER A 1 10.63 30.24 -2.97
C SER A 1 9.21 29.81 -2.65
N ARG A 2 8.60 28.96 -3.48
CA ARG A 2 7.34 28.29 -3.09
C ARG A 2 7.64 27.27 -2.00
N VAL A 3 6.72 27.10 -1.07
CA VAL A 3 6.83 26.04 -0.04
C VAL A 3 6.50 24.72 -0.72
N ASN A 4 7.19 23.64 -0.36
CA ASN A 4 6.84 22.31 -0.85
C ASN A 4 5.94 21.62 0.18
N THR A 5 4.79 21.12 -0.27
CA THR A 5 3.83 20.39 0.56
C THR A 5 3.76 18.95 0.08
N ARG A 6 4.16 18.03 0.95
CA ARG A 6 4.11 16.59 0.68
C ARG A 6 2.82 16.00 1.21
N ILE A 7 2.15 15.24 0.36
CA ILE A 7 0.89 14.57 0.69
C ILE A 7 1.11 13.07 0.69
N LEU A 8 0.87 12.46 1.85
CA LEU A 8 1.00 11.03 2.06
C LEU A 8 -0.39 10.37 1.98
N LEU A 9 -0.65 9.60 0.93
CA LEU A 9 -1.88 8.82 0.84
C LEU A 9 -1.67 7.45 1.46
N LEU A 10 -2.11 7.32 2.73
CA LEU A 10 -1.99 6.09 3.49
C LEU A 10 -3.13 5.12 3.18
N ASN A 11 -2.76 3.87 2.91
CA ASN A 11 -3.69 2.76 2.78
C ASN A 11 -2.99 1.45 3.18
N MET A 12 -3.77 0.40 3.46
CA MET A 12 -3.22 -0.95 3.65
C MET A 12 -2.59 -1.50 2.37
N GLY A 13 -3.01 -1.00 1.20
CA GLY A 13 -2.61 -1.51 -0.10
C GLY A 13 -3.30 -2.84 -0.44
N GLY A 14 -2.70 -3.59 -1.36
CA GLY A 14 -3.18 -4.89 -1.76
C GLY A 14 -2.34 -5.45 -2.90
N PRO A 15 -2.37 -6.78 -3.12
CA PRO A 15 -1.60 -7.42 -4.16
C PRO A 15 -2.16 -7.04 -5.54
N GLU A 16 -1.33 -6.49 -6.43
CA GLU A 16 -1.72 -6.11 -7.80
C GLU A 16 -1.95 -7.35 -8.66
N THR A 17 -1.30 -8.46 -8.30
CA THR A 17 -1.45 -9.77 -8.95
C THR A 17 -1.62 -10.88 -7.92
N THR A 18 -2.18 -12.02 -8.33
CA THR A 18 -2.31 -13.18 -7.42
C THR A 18 -0.98 -13.73 -6.90
N ASP A 19 0.12 -13.45 -7.57
CA ASP A 19 1.45 -13.93 -7.19
C ASP A 19 2.01 -13.18 -5.98
N GLU A 20 1.56 -11.94 -5.77
CA GLU A 20 1.92 -11.08 -4.64
C GLU A 20 1.13 -11.37 -3.36
N VAL A 21 0.12 -12.25 -3.43
CA VAL A 21 -0.77 -12.55 -2.29
C VAL A 21 0.01 -13.05 -1.09
N PHE A 22 1.02 -13.90 -1.30
CA PHE A 22 1.83 -14.41 -0.20
C PHE A 22 2.58 -13.27 0.50
N ASP A 23 3.24 -12.41 -0.26
CA ASP A 23 4.01 -11.28 0.28
C ASP A 23 3.11 -10.29 1.00
N PHE A 24 1.94 -9.98 0.43
CA PHE A 24 0.95 -9.13 1.08
C PHE A 24 0.51 -9.69 2.43
N LEU A 25 0.13 -10.97 2.49
CA LEU A 25 -0.27 -11.62 3.74
C LEU A 25 0.89 -11.69 4.74
N ASN A 26 2.11 -11.94 4.27
CA ASN A 26 3.28 -12.01 5.13
C ASN A 26 3.57 -10.66 5.79
N HIS A 27 3.41 -9.55 5.07
CA HIS A 27 3.49 -8.23 5.68
C HIS A 27 2.36 -8.00 6.68
N PHE A 28 1.12 -8.29 6.30
CA PHE A 28 -0.06 -8.14 7.16
C PHE A 28 0.03 -8.93 8.47
N PHE A 29 0.45 -10.20 8.41
CA PHE A 29 0.58 -11.05 9.60
C PHE A 29 1.84 -10.77 10.44
N SER A 30 2.86 -10.14 9.85
CA SER A 30 4.10 -9.79 10.56
C SER A 30 4.04 -8.42 11.24
N ASP A 31 3.03 -7.62 10.91
CA ASP A 31 2.80 -6.31 11.51
C ASP A 31 2.27 -6.47 12.94
N LYS A 32 3.08 -5.98 13.91
CA LYS A 32 2.78 -6.09 15.34
C LYS A 32 1.71 -5.09 15.81
N ASP A 33 1.51 -4.01 15.07
CA ASP A 33 0.50 -3.01 15.37
C ASP A 33 -0.88 -3.48 14.89
N ILE A 34 -0.92 -4.34 13.86
CA ILE A 34 -2.14 -5.01 13.39
C ILE A 34 -2.45 -6.27 14.22
N MET A 35 -1.45 -7.13 14.43
CA MET A 35 -1.61 -8.40 15.15
C MET A 35 -0.43 -8.67 16.08
N PRO A 36 -0.67 -8.96 17.38
CA PRO A 36 0.40 -9.30 18.32
C PRO A 36 0.90 -10.76 18.14
N LEU A 37 1.18 -11.17 16.91
CA LEU A 37 1.71 -12.49 16.57
C LEU A 37 3.24 -12.47 16.57
N GLN A 38 3.84 -13.60 16.96
CA GLN A 38 5.29 -13.77 16.82
C GLN A 38 5.63 -13.96 15.33
N SER A 39 6.72 -13.35 14.87
CA SER A 39 7.14 -13.36 13.46
C SER A 39 7.30 -14.75 12.84
N GLN A 40 7.57 -15.79 13.64
CA GLN A 40 7.65 -17.15 13.13
C GLN A 40 6.27 -17.73 12.76
N LYS A 41 5.20 -17.24 13.40
CA LYS A 41 3.82 -17.65 13.10
C LYS A 41 3.24 -16.92 11.89
N SER A 42 3.72 -15.72 11.56
CA SER A 42 3.21 -14.94 10.43
C SER A 42 3.44 -15.65 9.09
N PHE A 43 4.62 -16.22 8.88
CA PHE A 43 4.92 -17.03 7.69
C PHE A 43 3.97 -18.24 7.55
N TYR A 44 3.70 -18.93 8.66
CA TYR A 44 2.79 -20.08 8.69
C TYR A 44 1.36 -19.69 8.29
N TYR A 45 0.83 -18.62 8.88
CA TYR A 45 -0.51 -18.13 8.52
C TYR A 45 -0.55 -17.65 7.07
N SER A 46 0.45 -16.89 6.62
CA SER A 46 0.54 -16.41 5.24
C SER A 46 0.52 -17.56 4.24
N SER A 47 1.31 -18.61 4.50
CA SER A 47 1.32 -19.83 3.68
C SER A 47 -0.05 -20.52 3.67
N SER A 48 -0.68 -20.65 4.85
CA SER A 48 -1.96 -21.34 5.02
C SER A 48 -3.10 -20.61 4.30
N TYR A 49 -3.17 -19.29 4.41
CA TYR A 49 -4.25 -18.49 3.82
C TYR A 49 -4.03 -18.14 2.33
N SER A 50 -2.80 -18.25 1.81
CA SER A 50 -2.46 -17.82 0.44
C SER A 50 -3.33 -18.46 -0.64
N ASN A 51 -3.61 -19.76 -0.58
CA ASN A 51 -4.40 -20.44 -1.60
C ASN A 51 -5.85 -19.95 -1.63
N TYR A 52 -6.44 -19.77 -0.45
CA TYR A 52 -7.78 -19.23 -0.29
C TYR A 52 -7.86 -17.79 -0.80
N THR A 53 -6.95 -16.92 -0.34
CA THR A 53 -6.89 -15.52 -0.72
C THR A 53 -6.62 -15.32 -2.22
N ARG A 54 -5.75 -16.12 -2.85
CA ARG A 54 -5.56 -16.11 -4.31
C ARG A 54 -6.85 -16.40 -5.05
N THR A 55 -7.65 -17.34 -4.56
CA THR A 55 -8.92 -17.71 -5.20
C THR A 55 -9.90 -16.53 -5.16
N ILE A 56 -9.97 -15.80 -4.04
CA ILE A 56 -10.75 -14.56 -3.94
C ILE A 56 -10.29 -13.55 -4.98
N TYR A 57 -8.99 -13.23 -5.02
CA TYR A 57 -8.47 -12.26 -5.99
C TYR A 57 -8.69 -12.69 -7.43
N LYS A 58 -8.51 -13.97 -7.78
CA LYS A 58 -8.83 -14.51 -9.11
C LYS A 58 -10.29 -14.27 -9.49
N ASN A 59 -11.22 -14.54 -8.57
CA ASN A 59 -12.65 -14.31 -8.81
C ASN A 59 -13.02 -12.83 -8.94
N CYS A 60 -12.21 -11.93 -8.36
CA CYS A 60 -12.38 -10.49 -8.44
C CYS A 60 -11.61 -9.82 -9.60
N GLY A 61 -11.01 -10.59 -10.52
CA GLY A 61 -10.30 -10.03 -11.68
C GLY A 61 -8.77 -10.15 -11.63
N GLY A 62 -8.21 -10.89 -10.67
CA GLY A 62 -6.80 -11.28 -10.64
C GLY A 62 -5.89 -10.44 -9.74
N GLY A 63 -6.41 -9.42 -9.06
CA GLY A 63 -5.63 -8.55 -8.19
C GLY A 63 -6.46 -7.40 -7.60
N SER A 64 -5.82 -6.59 -6.76
CA SER A 64 -6.41 -5.40 -6.14
C SER A 64 -6.24 -4.17 -7.03
N PRO A 65 -7.31 -3.45 -7.38
CA PRO A 65 -7.20 -2.20 -8.17
C PRO A 65 -6.79 -0.99 -7.32
N ILE A 66 -6.45 -1.19 -6.04
CA ILE A 66 -6.32 -0.12 -5.04
C ILE A 66 -5.22 0.88 -5.40
N LYS A 67 -4.05 0.41 -5.85
CA LYS A 67 -2.93 1.27 -6.22
C LYS A 67 -3.29 2.19 -7.39
N MET A 68 -3.79 1.61 -8.49
CA MET A 68 -4.28 2.37 -9.64
C MET A 68 -5.36 3.39 -9.22
N GLY A 69 -6.29 2.99 -8.35
CA GLY A 69 -7.34 3.87 -7.83
C GLY A 69 -6.77 5.04 -7.03
N THR A 70 -5.86 4.77 -6.10
CA THR A 70 -5.22 5.78 -5.25
C THR A 70 -4.32 6.71 -6.06
N GLU A 71 -3.60 6.21 -7.07
CA GLU A 71 -2.82 7.04 -8.00
C GLU A 71 -3.71 8.02 -8.78
N LYS A 72 -4.82 7.54 -9.35
CA LYS A 72 -5.79 8.40 -10.06
C LYS A 72 -6.41 9.44 -9.14
N GLN A 73 -6.80 9.04 -7.93
CA GLN A 73 -7.37 9.93 -6.93
C GLN A 73 -6.35 10.98 -6.49
N GLY A 74 -5.11 10.56 -6.22
CA GLY A 74 -4.04 11.45 -5.82
C GLY A 74 -3.69 12.47 -6.90
N GLN A 75 -3.62 12.05 -8.16
CA GLN A 75 -3.38 12.97 -9.28
C GLN A 75 -4.50 14.03 -9.39
N GLY A 76 -5.77 13.62 -9.34
CA GLY A 76 -6.88 14.57 -9.37
C GLY A 76 -6.92 15.51 -8.15
N MET A 77 -6.51 15.02 -6.98
CA MET A 77 -6.36 15.84 -5.78
C MET A 77 -5.27 16.91 -5.96
N ILE A 78 -4.11 16.56 -6.53
CA ILE A 78 -3.02 17.51 -6.79
C ILE A 78 -3.48 18.62 -7.74
N GLU A 79 -4.16 18.27 -8.83
CA GLU A 79 -4.67 19.25 -9.80
C GLU A 79 -5.63 20.28 -9.17
N ILE A 80 -6.48 19.83 -8.24
CA ILE A 80 -7.39 20.72 -7.51
C ILE A 80 -6.61 21.57 -6.50
N LEU A 81 -5.65 20.97 -5.79
CA LEU A 81 -4.86 21.65 -4.77
C LEU A 81 -3.94 22.74 -5.36
N ASP A 82 -3.40 22.53 -6.55
CA ASP A 82 -2.62 23.54 -7.27
C ASP A 82 -3.46 24.80 -7.60
N GLN A 83 -4.78 24.64 -7.78
CA GLN A 83 -5.71 25.76 -7.97
C GLN A 83 -6.07 26.46 -6.66
N ILE A 84 -6.30 25.68 -5.59
CA ILE A 84 -6.71 26.21 -4.28
C ILE A 84 -5.54 26.89 -3.56
N SER A 85 -4.32 26.38 -3.73
CA SER A 85 -3.14 26.82 -3.00
C SER A 85 -1.94 27.04 -3.94
N PRO A 86 -1.98 28.06 -4.81
CA PRO A 86 -0.98 28.26 -5.88
C PRO A 86 0.42 28.69 -5.38
N SER A 87 0.57 28.99 -4.09
CA SER A 87 1.83 29.41 -3.46
C SER A 87 2.71 28.24 -2.99
N THR A 88 2.20 27.00 -3.06
CA THR A 88 2.91 25.77 -2.70
C THR A 88 3.02 24.86 -3.91
N ASP A 89 4.11 24.12 -3.98
CA ASP A 89 4.28 23.03 -4.94
C ASP A 89 3.89 21.73 -4.22
N MET A 90 2.96 20.97 -4.81
CA MET A 90 2.45 19.74 -4.21
C MET A 90 3.26 18.53 -4.66
N GLU A 91 3.65 17.66 -3.74
CA GLU A 91 4.34 16.40 -4.02
C GLU A 91 3.55 15.23 -3.43
N LEU A 92 3.14 14.29 -4.29
CA LEU A 92 2.35 13.13 -3.90
C LEU A 92 3.24 11.92 -3.61
N PHE A 93 3.03 11.29 -2.46
CA PHE A 93 3.66 10.01 -2.11
C PHE A 93 2.59 8.99 -1.70
N ILE A 94 2.56 7.85 -2.40
CA ILE A 94 1.61 6.76 -2.16
C ILE A 94 2.39 5.51 -1.77
N PRO A 95 2.66 5.31 -0.47
CA PRO A 95 3.25 4.08 -0.01
C PRO A 95 2.18 3.01 0.11
N ASP A 96 2.45 1.82 -0.44
CA ASP A 96 1.72 0.61 -0.08
C ASP A 96 2.60 -0.29 0.81
N ILE A 97 1.97 -1.28 1.46
CA ILE A 97 2.66 -2.18 2.39
C ILE A 97 3.77 -3.01 1.71
N LEU A 98 3.69 -3.21 0.40
CA LEU A 98 4.72 -3.92 -0.38
C LEU A 98 5.92 -3.00 -0.68
N ILE A 99 5.69 -1.70 -0.86
CA ILE A 99 6.70 -0.67 -1.15
C ILE A 99 7.39 -0.17 0.12
N MET A 100 6.68 -0.08 1.26
CA MET A 100 7.20 0.49 2.50
C MET A 100 8.45 -0.22 3.03
N ARG A 101 8.66 -1.51 2.73
CA ARG A 101 9.86 -2.25 3.16
C ARG A 101 11.01 -2.28 2.16
N LYS A 102 10.74 -2.07 0.86
CA LYS A 102 11.79 -2.01 -0.17
C LYS A 102 12.49 -0.65 -0.26
N SER A 103 11.87 0.41 0.28
CA SER A 103 12.22 1.79 -0.06
C SER A 103 12.75 2.64 1.10
N LEU A 104 12.71 2.15 2.34
CA LEU A 104 13.13 2.92 3.53
C LEU A 104 14.06 2.12 4.46
N PRO A 105 15.35 1.97 4.13
CA PRO A 105 16.35 1.64 5.13
C PRO A 105 16.51 2.88 6.04
N GLY A 106 15.94 2.84 7.25
CA GLY A 106 16.23 3.82 8.31
C GLY A 106 15.08 4.68 8.84
N PHE A 107 13.82 4.24 8.71
CA PHE A 107 12.69 4.90 9.40
C PHE A 107 12.10 4.09 10.57
N LEU A 108 12.86 3.15 11.13
CA LEU A 108 12.59 2.51 12.42
C LEU A 108 13.87 2.50 13.25
#